data_AF-A0A1L5KXL5-F1
#
_entry.id   AF-A0A1L5KXL5-F1
#
_cell.length_a   1.000
_cell.length_b   1.000
_cell.length_c   1.000
_cell.angle_alpha   90.00
_cell.angle_beta   90.00
_cell.angle_gamma   90.00
#
_symmetry.space_group_name_H-M   'P 1'
#
loop_
_entity.id
_entity.type
_entity.pdbx_description
1 polymer ?
#
loop_
_entity_poly.entity_id
_entity_poly.type
_entity_poly.pdbx_seq_one_letter_code
_entity_poly.pdbx_strand_id
1 'polypeptide(L)'
;GDLGHLRVRAGGYTSVDVSAGNTDKAFALRELAGRLGIGIGDIIFVGDRMTPGGNDYPAAQAGAIALQVTGPQDTVRLCDILLPLLGGEPVRQDG
;
A
#
# COMPACT_ATOMS: atom_id res chain seq x y z
N GLY A 1 30.31 13.59 -9.16
CA GLY A 1 29.68 13.22 -7.89
C GLY A 1 28.58 12.24 -8.21
N ASP A 2 28.73 11.02 -7.73
CA ASP A 2 27.90 9.85 -8.05
C ASP A 2 26.49 9.98 -7.42
N LEU A 3 25.44 9.99 -8.24
CA LEU A 3 24.04 9.94 -7.81
C LEU A 3 23.54 8.49 -7.94
N GLY A 4 24.15 7.59 -7.16
CA GLY A 4 24.04 6.14 -7.34
C GLY A 4 22.87 5.43 -6.64
N HIS A 5 21.72 6.05 -6.38
CA HIS A 5 20.64 5.33 -5.64
C HIS A 5 19.17 5.64 -5.98
N LEU A 6 18.87 6.28 -7.11
CA LEU A 6 17.48 6.41 -7.59
C LEU A 6 17.12 5.24 -8.50
N ARG A 7 16.09 4.48 -8.13
CA ARG A 7 15.45 3.50 -9.03
C ARG A 7 14.23 4.15 -9.67
N VAL A 8 14.39 4.62 -10.91
CA VAL A 8 13.30 5.22 -11.69
C VAL A 8 12.50 4.11 -12.36
N ARG A 9 11.18 4.06 -12.13
CA ARG A 9 10.25 3.21 -12.88
C ARG A 9 9.22 4.12 -13.55
N ALA A 10 9.05 3.97 -14.86
CA ALA A 10 8.00 4.66 -15.60
C ALA A 10 6.65 4.00 -15.28
N GLY A 11 5.79 4.68 -14.52
CA GLY A 11 4.44 4.24 -14.18
C GLY A 11 3.40 5.10 -14.89
N GLY A 12 3.01 4.73 -16.11
CA GLY A 12 1.90 5.37 -16.83
C GLY A 12 2.13 6.83 -17.23
N TYR A 13 1.36 7.31 -18.22
CA TYR A 13 1.63 8.53 -19.00
C TYR A 13 1.72 9.88 -18.24
N THR A 14 1.59 9.92 -16.91
CA THR A 14 1.70 11.17 -16.13
C THR A 14 2.32 11.00 -14.73
N SER A 15 3.10 9.95 -14.44
CA SER A 15 3.77 9.87 -13.13
C SER A 15 5.20 9.31 -13.19
N VAL A 16 6.11 10.01 -12.49
CA VAL A 16 7.50 9.58 -12.25
C VAL A 16 7.62 9.31 -10.76
N ASP A 17 7.83 8.05 -10.40
CA ASP A 17 8.00 7.64 -9.00
C ASP A 17 9.50 7.65 -8.66
N VAL A 18 9.91 8.58 -7.78
CA VAL A 18 11.28 8.73 -7.29
C VAL A 18 11.31 8.26 -5.84
N SER A 19 11.67 7.00 -5.63
CA SER A 19 11.97 6.48 -4.30
C SER A 19 13.46 6.67 -3.98
N ALA A 20 13.77 7.34 -2.87
CA ALA A 20 15.10 7.24 -2.26
C ALA A 20 15.38 5.76 -1.97
N GLY A 21 16.54 5.28 -2.39
CA GLY A 21 16.95 3.89 -2.22
C GLY A 21 16.68 3.38 -0.80
N ASN A 22 15.96 2.27 -0.72
CA ASN A 22 15.60 1.50 0.48
C ASN A 22 14.32 1.87 1.25
N THR A 23 13.41 2.67 0.69
CA THR A 23 12.07 2.85 1.26
C THR A 23 11.13 1.71 0.86
N ASP A 24 11.14 0.60 1.60
CA ASP A 24 10.14 -0.46 1.41
C ASP A 24 8.78 -0.10 2.04
N LYS A 25 7.75 -0.92 1.80
CA LYS A 25 6.40 -0.68 2.35
C LYS A 25 6.38 -0.74 3.88
N ALA A 26 7.28 -1.50 4.50
CA ALA A 26 7.37 -1.59 5.96
C ALA A 26 7.85 -0.26 6.57
N PHE A 27 8.81 0.41 5.93
CA PHE A 27 9.25 1.75 6.35
C PHE A 27 8.10 2.76 6.27
N ALA A 28 7.37 2.79 5.15
CA ALA A 28 6.25 3.71 4.98
C ALA A 28 5.15 3.51 6.05
N LEU A 29 4.85 2.26 6.42
CA LEU A 29 3.88 1.95 7.46
C LEU A 29 4.33 2.39 8.85
N ARG A 30 5.61 2.22 9.19
CA ARG A 30 6.17 2.68 10.46
C ARG A 30 6.10 4.20 10.59
N GLU A 31 6.47 4.92 9.54
CA GLU A 31 6.36 6.38 9.49
C GLU A 31 4.92 6.86 9.62
N LEU A 32 3.99 6.22 8.90
CA LEU A 32 2.56 6.54 8.97
C LEU A 32 2.00 6.31 10.38
N ALA A 33 2.26 5.14 10.96
CA ALA A 33 1.84 4.78 12.31
C ALA A 33 2.36 5.79 13.34
N GLY A 34 3.65 6.15 13.27
CA GLY A 34 4.27 7.13 14.16
C GLY A 34 3.65 8.52 14.05
N ARG A 35 3.28 8.96 12.85
CA ARG A 35 2.62 10.26 12.63
C ARG A 35 1.17 10.30 13.11
N LEU A 36 0.46 9.18 12.99
CA LEU A 36 -0.94 9.06 13.40
C LEU A 36 -1.10 8.70 14.89
N GLY A 37 -0.03 8.24 15.55
CA GLY A 37 -0.08 7.79 16.94
C GLY A 37 -0.84 6.47 17.12
N ILE A 38 -0.93 5.65 16.07
CA ILE A 38 -1.62 4.34 16.07
C ILE A 38 -0.62 3.19 15.98
N GLY A 39 -1.05 1.98 16.34
CA GLY A 39 -0.25 0.78 16.12
C GLY A 39 -0.23 0.38 14.65
N ILE A 40 0.85 -0.26 14.18
CA ILE A 40 0.89 -0.81 12.81
C ILE A 40 -0.22 -1.86 12.61
N GLY A 41 -0.57 -2.61 13.65
CA GLY A 41 -1.67 -3.57 13.64
C GLY A 41 -3.06 -2.94 13.47
N ASP A 42 -3.18 -1.62 13.64
CA ASP A 42 -4.42 -0.87 13.39
C ASP A 42 -4.53 -0.41 11.92
N ILE A 43 -3.50 -0.70 11.09
CA ILE A 43 -3.46 -0.33 9.68
C ILE A 43 -3.84 -1.53 8.82
N ILE A 44 -4.84 -1.34 7.95
CA ILE A 44 -5.17 -2.27 6.88
C ILE A 44 -4.38 -1.89 5.62
N PHE A 45 -3.59 -2.83 5.10
CA PHE A 45 -2.86 -2.68 3.84
C PHE A 45 -3.49 -3.60 2.77
N VAL A 46 -3.86 -3.04 1.63
CA VAL A 46 -4.42 -3.78 0.49
C VAL A 46 -3.42 -3.77 -0.67
N GLY A 47 -3.05 -4.94 -1.20
CA GLY A 47 -2.09 -5.05 -2.32
C GLY A 47 -2.14 -6.37 -3.07
N ASP A 48 -1.65 -6.38 -4.31
CA ASP A 48 -1.75 -7.54 -5.21
C ASP A 48 -0.56 -8.49 -5.13
N ARG A 49 0.60 -8.00 -4.67
CA ARG A 49 1.86 -8.76 -4.62
C ARG A 49 2.27 -9.13 -3.19
N MET A 50 1.36 -9.82 -2.50
CA MET A 50 1.47 -10.22 -1.09
C MET A 50 2.13 -11.60 -0.86
N THR A 51 3.01 -12.06 -1.76
CA THR A 51 3.77 -13.31 -1.63
C THR A 51 5.22 -13.06 -1.24
N PRO A 52 5.94 -14.03 -0.65
CA PRO A 52 7.38 -13.87 -0.37
C PRO A 52 8.16 -13.41 -1.63
N GLY A 53 8.84 -12.27 -1.53
CA GLY A 53 9.55 -11.63 -2.65
C GLY A 53 8.71 -10.65 -3.47
N GLY A 54 7.40 -10.57 -3.23
CA GLY A 54 6.53 -9.49 -3.69
C GLY A 54 6.84 -8.17 -2.97
N ASN A 55 6.59 -7.04 -3.64
CA ASN A 55 6.89 -5.72 -3.11
C ASN A 55 5.87 -5.23 -2.07
N ASP A 56 4.71 -5.88 -1.95
CA ASP A 56 3.70 -5.58 -0.92
C ASP A 56 3.87 -6.44 0.33
N TYR A 57 4.53 -7.59 0.22
CA TYR A 57 4.82 -8.49 1.34
C TYR A 57 5.52 -7.83 2.55
N PRO A 58 6.40 -6.82 2.39
CA PRO A 58 6.93 -6.09 3.53
C PRO A 58 5.85 -5.46 4.43
N ALA A 59 4.65 -5.15 3.91
CA ALA A 59 3.54 -4.66 4.73
C ALA A 59 3.05 -5.72 5.72
N ALA A 60 2.88 -6.96 5.26
CA ALA A 60 2.54 -8.09 6.14
C ALA A 60 3.65 -8.36 7.16
N GLN A 61 4.91 -8.32 6.73
CA GLN A 61 6.06 -8.50 7.63
C GLN A 61 6.18 -7.39 8.69
N ALA A 62 5.70 -6.19 8.38
CA ALA A 62 5.66 -5.08 9.33
C ALA A 62 4.58 -5.24 10.43
N GLY A 63 3.66 -6.18 10.27
CA GLY A 63 2.57 -6.44 11.21
C GLY A 63 1.27 -5.70 10.92
N ALA A 64 1.11 -5.14 9.72
CA ALA A 64 -0.17 -4.58 9.28
C ALA A 64 -1.18 -5.70 8.98
N ILE A 65 -2.47 -5.37 9.00
CA ILE A 65 -3.53 -6.25 8.51
C ILE A 65 -3.43 -6.28 6.98
N ALA A 66 -2.75 -7.30 6.45
CA ALA A 66 -2.49 -7.43 5.02
C ALA A 66 -3.61 -8.18 4.30
N LEU A 67 -4.27 -7.51 3.36
CA LEU A 67 -5.32 -8.07 2.51
C LEU A 67 -4.79 -8.18 1.07
N GLN A 68 -4.75 -9.40 0.55
CA GLN A 68 -4.33 -9.65 -0.82
C GLN A 68 -5.51 -9.45 -1.79
N VAL A 69 -5.25 -8.73 -2.87
CA VAL A 69 -6.18 -8.59 -4.01
C VAL A 69 -5.54 -9.14 -5.28
N THR A 70 -6.32 -9.32 -6.33
CA THR A 70 -5.81 -9.79 -7.64
C THR A 70 -5.70 -8.68 -8.68
N GLY A 71 -6.24 -7.50 -8.39
CA GLY A 71 -6.24 -6.35 -9.27
C GLY A 71 -7.27 -5.29 -8.86
N PRO A 72 -7.43 -4.21 -9.64
CA PRO A 72 -8.25 -3.06 -9.25
C PRO A 72 -9.72 -3.39 -8.96
N GLN A 73 -10.34 -4.25 -9.75
CA GLN A 73 -11.76 -4.63 -9.56
C GLN A 73 -11.97 -5.33 -8.21
N ASP A 74 -10.97 -6.11 -7.79
CA ASP A 74 -10.98 -6.84 -6.53
C ASP A 74 -10.78 -5.89 -5.34
N THR A 75 -9.91 -4.88 -5.51
CA THR A 75 -9.75 -3.78 -4.54
C THR A 75 -11.06 -3.04 -4.33
N VAL A 76 -11.81 -2.71 -5.38
CA VAL A 76 -13.09 -1.99 -5.20
C VAL A 76 -14.11 -2.85 -4.46
N ARG A 77 -14.26 -4.14 -4.85
CA ARG A 77 -15.15 -5.06 -4.13
C ARG A 77 -14.78 -5.17 -2.65
N LEU A 78 -13.48 -5.21 -2.35
CA LEU A 78 -13.00 -5.24 -0.98
C LEU A 78 -13.34 -3.94 -0.23
N CYS A 79 -13.17 -2.78 -0.85
CA CYS A 79 -13.57 -1.49 -0.25
C CYS A 79 -15.08 -1.40 0.00
N ASP A 80 -15.91 -1.88 -0.92
CA ASP A 80 -17.38 -1.90 -0.74
C ASP A 80 -17.83 -2.75 0.45
N ILE A 81 -17.05 -3.78 0.80
CA ILE A 81 -17.29 -4.61 1.99
C ILE A 81 -16.74 -3.91 3.25
N LEU A 82 -15.50 -3.40 3.19
CA LEU A 82 -14.80 -2.89 4.37
C LEU A 82 -15.35 -1.55 4.85
N LEU A 83 -15.68 -0.63 3.95
CA LEU A 83 -16.07 0.73 4.34
C LEU A 83 -17.31 0.72 5.25
N PRO A 84 -18.43 0.02 4.93
CA PRO A 84 -19.58 -0.06 5.82
C PRO A 84 -19.26 -0.66 7.19
N LEU A 85 -18.38 -1.67 7.25
CA LEU A 85 -17.97 -2.33 8.49
C LEU A 85 -17.13 -1.41 9.38
N LEU A 86 -16.40 -0.46 8.78
CA LEU A 86 -15.58 0.53 9.47
C LEU A 86 -16.34 1.85 9.73
N GLY A 87 -17.63 1.92 9.40
CA GLY A 87 -18.46 3.13 9.53
C GLY A 87 -18.25 4.18 8.44
N GLY A 88 -17.60 3.81 7.32
CA GLY A 88 -17.45 4.63 6.12
C GLY A 88 -18.49 4.32 5.03
N GLU A 89 -18.63 5.22 4.06
CA GLU A 89 -19.54 5.06 2.92
C GLU A 89 -18.93 4.19 1.80
N PRO A 90 -19.72 3.39 1.05
CA PRO A 90 -19.22 2.56 -0.07
C PRO A 90 -18.55 3.38 -1.20
N VAL A 91 -17.67 2.75 -1.98
CA VAL A 91 -17.03 3.41 -3.12
C VAL A 91 -18.03 3.49 -4.27
N ARG A 92 -18.42 4.70 -4.68
CA ARG A 92 -19.21 4.88 -5.90
C ARG A 92 -18.34 4.53 -7.11
N GLN A 93 -18.73 3.52 -7.87
CA GLN A 93 -18.15 3.28 -9.20
C GLN A 93 -18.88 4.17 -10.20
N ASP A 94 -18.22 5.26 -10.62
CA ASP A 94 -18.66 6.03 -11.77
C ASP A 94 -18.30 5.22 -13.03
N GLY A 95 -19.34 4.89 -13.82
CA GLY A 95 -19.22 4.13 -15.07
C GLY A 95 -18.78 4.96 -16.26
#